data_AF-I2H5L7-F1
#
_entry.id   AF-I2H5L7-F1
#
_cell.length_a   1.000
_cell.length_b   1.000
_cell.length_c   1.000
_cell.angle_alpha   90.00
_cell.angle_beta   90.00
_cell.angle_gamma   90.00
#
_symmetry.space_group_name_H-M   'P 1'
#
loop_
_entity.id
_entity.type
_entity.pdbx_description
1 polymer ?
#
loop_
_entity_poly.entity_id
_entity_poly.type
_entity_poly.pdbx_seq_one_letter_code
_entity_poly.pdbx_strand_id
1 'polypeptide(L)'
;MNEARKASLYKDFRYLKDLNPEGYEANVEAWVVYIFKKVMGEVIVRFELEEYRDDKYGIPKSIDMSIDRMVEEGRLVPKRQFAKERVESGSGSGSGSGSGSGSDSESDSTLVQWFKTLSLRRDVANETKFHSRDNETPNDYLKKIEYVNVGYLREKYEGEMVKQLDGMMSKRVCREDLVFGRDEFCHETGMVAKGREYCWAMEVYMSQYKHKITVDGEVIFIGGEEELSEVDKAVGAIKNAIYKLERRGMEDGRLRNLRVLKEKLIAGMDNRRVFELLRQARGALKSVGGWDGRDWNGRSWNRRDWNGRSWIKT
;
A
#
# COMPACT_ATOMS: atom_id res chain seq x y z
N MET A 1 -6.92 -21.85 -28.94
CA MET A 1 -5.48 -21.88 -29.30
C MET A 1 -5.22 -23.17 -30.05
N ASN A 2 -4.58 -23.15 -31.23
CA ASN A 2 -4.30 -24.38 -31.98
C ASN A 2 -3.11 -25.15 -31.36
N GLU A 3 -2.99 -26.44 -31.68
CA GLU A 3 -1.99 -27.35 -31.08
C GLU A 3 -0.54 -26.87 -31.30
N ALA A 4 -0.21 -26.39 -32.50
CA ALA A 4 1.12 -25.89 -32.82
C ALA A 4 1.50 -24.66 -31.98
N ARG A 5 0.54 -23.76 -31.74
CA ARG A 5 0.75 -22.58 -30.91
C ARG A 5 0.96 -22.95 -29.44
N LYS A 6 0.19 -23.92 -28.93
CA LYS A 6 0.34 -24.43 -27.56
C LYS A 6 1.69 -25.10 -27.37
N ALA A 7 2.14 -25.91 -28.33
CA ALA A 7 3.46 -26.53 -28.31
C ALA A 7 4.60 -25.50 -28.27
N SER A 8 4.49 -24.38 -29.00
CA SER A 8 5.47 -23.29 -28.94
C SER A 8 5.50 -22.60 -27.57
N LEU A 9 4.33 -22.38 -26.98
CA LEU A 9 4.17 -21.67 -25.71
C LEU A 9 4.84 -22.38 -24.51
N TYR A 10 4.87 -23.71 -24.54
CA TYR A 10 5.47 -24.54 -23.47
C TYR A 10 6.95 -24.87 -23.70
N LYS A 11 7.48 -24.64 -24.91
CA LYS A 11 8.91 -24.75 -25.20
C LYS A 11 9.68 -23.59 -24.60
N ASP A 12 11.00 -23.74 -24.52
CA ASP A 12 11.87 -22.61 -24.21
C ASP A 12 11.91 -21.70 -25.43
N PHE A 13 11.16 -20.61 -25.42
CA PHE A 13 11.04 -19.71 -26.56
C PHE A 13 11.94 -18.47 -26.46
N ARG A 14 12.85 -18.42 -25.47
CA ARG A 14 13.75 -17.28 -25.26
C ARG A 14 14.62 -16.97 -26.49
N TYR A 15 15.06 -18.01 -27.19
CA TYR A 15 15.86 -17.90 -28.41
C TYR A 15 15.11 -17.22 -29.58
N LEU A 16 13.77 -17.22 -29.56
CA LEU A 16 12.97 -16.53 -30.59
C LEU A 16 13.15 -15.02 -30.52
N LYS A 17 13.62 -14.47 -29.39
CA LYS A 17 13.81 -13.02 -29.27
C LYS A 17 14.68 -12.44 -30.40
N ASP A 18 15.70 -13.19 -30.84
CA ASP A 18 16.59 -12.77 -31.92
C ASP A 18 16.18 -13.37 -33.28
N LEU A 19 15.68 -14.62 -33.30
CA LEU A 19 15.35 -15.32 -34.56
C LEU A 19 13.97 -14.96 -35.13
N ASN A 20 12.99 -14.70 -34.27
CA ASN A 20 11.62 -14.35 -34.63
C ASN A 20 10.97 -13.52 -33.51
N PRO A 21 11.29 -12.21 -33.45
CA PRO A 21 10.82 -11.34 -32.37
C PRO A 21 9.30 -11.29 -32.24
N GLU A 22 8.57 -11.34 -33.37
CA GLU A 22 7.10 -11.36 -33.37
C GLU A 22 6.55 -12.62 -32.69
N GLY A 23 7.14 -13.78 -33.01
CA GLY A 23 6.78 -15.04 -32.39
C GLY A 23 7.06 -15.07 -30.89
N TYR A 24 8.17 -14.46 -30.47
CA TYR A 24 8.53 -14.26 -29.07
C TYR A 24 7.51 -13.38 -28.34
N GLU A 25 7.24 -12.16 -28.86
CA GLU A 25 6.31 -11.22 -28.21
C GLU A 25 4.90 -11.81 -28.11
N ALA A 26 4.44 -12.47 -29.18
CA ALA A 26 3.14 -13.13 -29.13
C ALA A 26 3.09 -14.23 -28.06
N ASN A 27 4.20 -14.95 -27.79
CA ASN A 27 4.26 -15.99 -26.75
C ASN A 27 4.22 -15.36 -25.35
N VAL A 28 5.00 -14.29 -25.15
CA VAL A 28 5.00 -13.52 -23.91
C VAL A 28 3.58 -13.01 -23.61
N GLU A 29 2.94 -12.37 -24.59
CA GLU A 29 1.60 -11.79 -24.44
C GLU A 29 0.53 -12.87 -24.15
N ALA A 30 0.60 -14.01 -24.85
CA ALA A 30 -0.34 -15.11 -24.61
C ALA A 30 -0.26 -15.62 -23.16
N TRP A 31 0.95 -15.71 -22.60
CA TRP A 31 1.14 -16.05 -21.19
C TRP A 31 0.70 -14.93 -20.26
N VAL A 32 0.96 -13.65 -20.57
CA VAL A 32 0.49 -12.51 -19.76
C VAL A 32 -1.03 -12.54 -19.63
N VAL A 33 -1.76 -12.69 -20.74
CA VAL A 33 -3.22 -12.77 -20.75
C VAL A 33 -3.70 -13.98 -19.95
N TYR A 34 -3.08 -15.14 -20.12
CA TYR A 34 -3.46 -16.35 -19.39
C TYR A 34 -3.22 -16.22 -17.88
N ILE A 35 -2.02 -15.78 -17.48
CA ILE A 35 -1.63 -15.58 -16.09
C ILE A 35 -2.58 -14.58 -15.44
N PHE A 36 -2.75 -13.41 -16.06
CA PHE A 36 -3.61 -12.35 -15.56
C PHE A 36 -5.01 -12.89 -15.29
N LYS A 37 -5.63 -13.55 -16.29
CA LYS A 37 -6.94 -14.17 -16.16
C LYS A 37 -7.01 -15.20 -15.02
N LYS A 38 -5.96 -16.01 -14.85
CA LYS A 38 -5.90 -17.05 -13.81
C LYS A 38 -5.83 -16.45 -12.41
N VAL A 39 -5.05 -15.38 -12.22
CA VAL A 39 -4.89 -14.71 -10.92
C VAL A 39 -5.86 -13.54 -10.70
N MET A 40 -6.85 -13.37 -11.58
CA MET A 40 -7.92 -12.39 -11.40
C MET A 40 -8.70 -12.71 -10.12
N GLY A 41 -8.73 -11.78 -9.17
CA GLY A 41 -9.36 -12.01 -7.87
C GLY A 41 -8.37 -12.06 -6.72
N GLU A 42 -7.09 -12.28 -7.01
CA GLU A 42 -6.05 -12.41 -6.00
C GLU A 42 -5.21 -11.14 -5.92
N VAL A 43 -5.11 -10.58 -4.71
CA VAL A 43 -4.28 -9.41 -4.44
C VAL A 43 -2.82 -9.80 -4.24
N ILE A 44 -2.59 -10.91 -3.53
CA ILE A 44 -1.26 -11.48 -3.34
C ILE A 44 -1.21 -12.75 -4.15
N VAL A 45 -0.24 -12.83 -5.05
CA VAL A 45 -0.07 -13.97 -5.95
C VAL A 45 1.30 -14.60 -5.74
N ARG A 46 1.35 -15.92 -5.82
CA ARG A 46 2.59 -16.71 -5.86
C ARG A 46 2.53 -17.59 -7.08
N PHE A 47 3.63 -17.66 -7.82
CA PHE A 47 3.71 -18.50 -9.01
C PHE A 47 4.35 -19.84 -8.66
N GLU A 48 3.57 -20.91 -8.81
CA GLU A 48 4.05 -22.27 -8.72
C GLU A 48 3.95 -22.92 -10.11
N LEU A 49 5.10 -23.36 -10.66
CA LEU A 49 5.21 -23.87 -12.03
C LEU A 49 4.25 -25.04 -12.31
N GLU A 50 4.02 -25.88 -11.32
CA GLU A 50 3.16 -27.06 -11.44
C GLU A 50 1.71 -26.68 -11.75
N GLU A 51 1.23 -25.53 -11.28
CA GLU A 51 -0.13 -25.09 -11.56
C GLU A 51 -0.34 -24.64 -13.02
N TYR A 52 0.75 -24.52 -13.79
CA TYR A 52 0.75 -24.16 -15.21
C TYR A 52 1.09 -25.37 -16.08
N ARG A 53 1.17 -26.57 -15.49
CA ARG A 53 1.46 -27.80 -16.22
C ARG A 53 0.32 -28.16 -17.16
N ASP A 54 0.71 -28.65 -18.34
CA ASP A 54 -0.19 -29.29 -19.29
C ASP A 54 0.15 -30.78 -19.41
N ASP A 55 -0.85 -31.63 -19.52
CA ASP A 55 -0.67 -33.08 -19.58
C ASP A 55 0.19 -33.55 -20.76
N LYS A 56 0.09 -32.84 -21.91
CA LYS A 56 0.80 -33.18 -23.14
C LYS A 56 2.13 -32.46 -23.24
N TYR A 57 2.19 -31.19 -22.82
CA TYR A 57 3.35 -30.33 -23.03
C TYR A 57 4.25 -30.15 -21.80
N GLY A 58 3.80 -30.60 -20.63
CA GLY A 58 4.54 -30.51 -19.37
C GLY A 58 4.51 -29.11 -18.76
N ILE A 59 5.55 -28.76 -18.00
CA ILE A 59 5.72 -27.45 -17.37
C ILE A 59 6.23 -26.44 -18.42
N PRO A 60 5.71 -25.20 -18.45
CA PRO A 60 6.23 -24.18 -19.35
C PRO A 60 7.67 -23.82 -19.01
N LYS A 61 8.52 -23.68 -20.02
CA LYS A 61 9.96 -23.43 -19.83
C LYS A 61 10.38 -21.96 -19.80
N SER A 62 9.49 -21.04 -20.16
CA SER A 62 9.80 -19.60 -20.29
C SER A 62 8.70 -18.66 -19.75
N ILE A 63 7.87 -19.14 -18.82
CA ILE A 63 6.81 -18.31 -18.22
C ILE A 63 7.36 -17.11 -17.42
N ASP A 64 8.61 -17.20 -16.96
CA ASP A 64 9.35 -16.11 -16.31
C ASP A 64 9.42 -14.85 -17.17
N MET A 65 9.53 -15.00 -18.49
CA MET A 65 9.57 -13.85 -19.40
C MET A 65 8.28 -13.01 -19.32
N SER A 66 7.14 -13.66 -19.11
CA SER A 66 5.84 -13.00 -18.97
C SER A 66 5.64 -12.42 -17.57
N ILE A 67 6.14 -13.09 -16.52
CA ILE A 67 6.13 -12.53 -15.16
C ILE A 67 7.01 -11.27 -15.11
N ASP A 68 8.23 -11.34 -15.68
CA ASP A 68 9.16 -10.21 -15.79
C ASP A 68 8.51 -9.06 -16.56
N ARG A 69 7.80 -9.35 -17.66
CA ARG A 69 7.03 -8.35 -18.41
C ARG A 69 5.96 -7.69 -17.55
N MET A 70 5.16 -8.47 -16.80
CA MET A 70 4.13 -7.93 -15.92
C MET A 70 4.70 -7.07 -14.78
N VAL A 71 5.91 -7.40 -14.29
CA VAL A 71 6.65 -6.58 -13.32
C VAL A 71 7.17 -5.30 -13.97
N GLU A 72 7.75 -5.39 -15.16
CA GLU A 72 8.23 -4.24 -15.94
C GLU A 72 7.09 -3.26 -16.29
N GLU A 73 5.88 -3.77 -16.53
CA GLU A 73 4.67 -2.96 -16.75
C GLU A 73 4.02 -2.45 -15.46
N GLY A 74 4.51 -2.85 -14.28
CA GLY A 74 3.93 -2.47 -12.99
C GLY A 74 2.56 -3.09 -12.71
N ARG A 75 2.18 -4.16 -13.41
CA ARG A 75 0.97 -4.96 -13.12
C ARG A 75 1.19 -5.86 -11.92
N LEU A 76 2.42 -6.32 -11.73
CA LEU A 76 2.88 -7.07 -10.56
C LEU A 76 4.02 -6.30 -9.89
N VAL A 77 4.06 -6.31 -8.56
CA VAL A 77 5.20 -5.78 -7.81
C VAL A 77 5.61 -6.80 -6.75
N PRO A 78 6.90 -7.18 -6.66
CA PRO A 78 7.36 -8.04 -5.57
C PRO A 78 6.94 -7.47 -4.20
N LYS A 79 6.30 -8.28 -3.35
CA LYS A 79 5.67 -7.83 -2.09
C LYS A 79 6.64 -7.07 -1.17
N ARG A 80 7.92 -7.44 -1.18
CA ARG A 80 8.98 -6.76 -0.42
C ARG A 80 9.30 -5.37 -0.94
N GLN A 81 9.23 -5.15 -2.25
CA GLN A 81 9.48 -3.85 -2.87
C GLN A 81 8.25 -2.94 -2.68
N PHE A 82 7.05 -3.50 -2.86
CA PHE A 82 5.79 -2.81 -2.65
C PHE A 82 5.67 -2.15 -1.27
N ALA A 83 6.27 -2.71 -0.22
CA ALA A 83 6.23 -2.14 1.12
C ALA A 83 7.34 -1.10 1.41
N LYS A 84 8.45 -1.12 0.66
CA LYS A 84 9.72 -0.46 1.04
C LYS A 84 9.87 0.99 0.58
N GLU A 85 9.08 1.47 -0.37
CA GLU A 85 9.25 2.81 -1.00
C GLU A 85 9.14 4.01 -0.04
N ARG A 86 8.86 3.80 1.24
CA ARG A 86 8.78 4.86 2.25
C ARG A 86 10.10 5.23 2.92
N VAL A 87 11.12 4.37 2.89
CA VAL A 87 12.24 4.49 3.85
C VAL A 87 13.34 5.46 3.41
N GLU A 88 13.51 5.75 2.12
CA GLU A 88 14.73 6.45 1.63
C GLU A 88 14.52 7.90 1.17
N SER A 89 13.28 8.38 1.07
CA SER A 89 13.00 9.75 0.57
C SER A 89 13.10 10.85 1.63
N GLY A 90 13.40 10.51 2.89
CA GLY A 90 13.40 11.44 4.03
C GLY A 90 14.77 11.91 4.49
N SER A 91 15.72 12.22 3.60
CA SER A 91 17.04 12.81 3.97
C SER A 91 17.75 13.58 2.84
N GLY A 92 17.01 14.14 1.87
CA GLY A 92 17.58 14.88 0.74
C GLY A 92 17.04 16.30 0.66
N SER A 93 17.64 17.23 1.42
CA SER A 93 17.39 18.66 1.29
C SER A 93 17.92 19.17 -0.05
N GLY A 94 17.09 19.15 -1.09
CA GLY A 94 17.39 19.67 -2.43
C GLY A 94 16.31 20.64 -2.88
N SER A 95 16.43 21.90 -2.49
CA SER A 95 15.62 23.01 -2.97
C SER A 95 15.83 23.23 -4.47
N GLY A 96 14.81 22.92 -5.28
CA GLY A 96 14.76 23.19 -6.72
C GLY A 96 13.38 23.71 -7.11
N SER A 97 13.25 25.03 -7.19
CA SER A 97 12.06 25.73 -7.68
C SER A 97 11.94 25.57 -9.20
N GLY A 98 10.79 25.08 -9.68
CA GLY A 98 10.48 25.00 -11.11
C GLY A 98 8.99 25.16 -11.35
N SER A 99 8.58 26.37 -11.73
CA SER A 99 7.22 26.70 -12.16
C SER A 99 6.97 26.17 -13.58
N GLY A 100 5.84 25.51 -13.81
CA GLY A 100 5.41 25.06 -15.13
C GLY A 100 3.88 24.95 -15.21
N SER A 101 3.29 25.88 -15.95
CA SER A 101 1.88 25.94 -16.36
C SER A 101 1.64 25.02 -17.57
N GLY A 102 0.50 24.33 -17.65
CA GLY A 102 0.12 23.55 -18.84
C GLY A 102 -1.17 22.72 -18.70
N SER A 103 -2.26 23.31 -19.19
CA SER A 103 -3.51 22.80 -19.79
C SER A 103 -3.87 21.30 -19.81
N ASP A 104 -5.18 21.08 -19.59
CA ASP A 104 -5.97 19.86 -19.71
C ASP A 104 -5.88 19.13 -21.07
N SER A 105 -5.66 17.82 -21.04
CA SER A 105 -6.14 16.86 -22.03
C SER A 105 -6.19 15.45 -21.42
N GLU A 106 -7.15 14.66 -21.91
CA GLU A 106 -7.64 13.40 -21.36
C GLU A 106 -6.58 12.30 -21.12
N SER A 107 -6.49 11.96 -19.83
CA SER A 107 -6.35 10.62 -19.22
C SER A 107 -6.04 9.43 -20.13
N ASP A 108 -4.74 9.16 -20.33
CA ASP A 108 -4.17 7.81 -20.20
C ASP A 108 -2.62 7.79 -20.18
N SER A 109 -1.94 8.93 -20.35
CA SER A 109 -0.47 8.98 -20.50
C SER A 109 0.32 9.32 -19.23
N THR A 110 -0.33 9.85 -18.18
CA THR A 110 0.35 10.33 -16.97
C THR A 110 0.96 9.19 -16.15
N LEU A 111 0.36 7.99 -16.22
CA LEU A 111 0.80 6.85 -15.40
C LEU A 111 1.87 5.96 -16.07
N VAL A 112 1.95 5.93 -17.40
CA VAL A 112 3.15 5.38 -18.07
C VAL A 112 4.31 6.35 -17.91
N GLN A 113 4.03 7.67 -17.85
CA GLN A 113 5.04 8.67 -17.55
C GLN A 113 5.57 8.55 -16.12
N TRP A 114 4.75 8.40 -15.06
CA TRP A 114 5.32 8.26 -13.70
C TRP A 114 5.98 6.89 -13.44
N PHE A 115 5.57 5.78 -14.06
CA PHE A 115 6.34 4.52 -13.96
C PHE A 115 7.66 4.64 -14.73
N LYS A 116 7.66 5.38 -15.84
CA LYS A 116 8.91 5.88 -16.46
C LYS A 116 9.66 6.80 -15.49
N THR A 117 9.01 7.66 -14.71
CA THR A 117 9.62 8.55 -13.69
C THR A 117 10.14 7.80 -12.46
N LEU A 118 9.52 6.70 -12.02
CA LEU A 118 10.06 5.76 -11.03
C LEU A 118 11.27 5.02 -11.60
N SER A 119 11.22 4.66 -12.89
CA SER A 119 12.37 4.10 -13.61
C SER A 119 13.34 5.17 -14.17
N LEU A 120 13.11 6.47 -13.88
CA LEU A 120 13.94 7.64 -14.21
C LEU A 120 14.40 8.43 -12.98
N ARG A 121 13.88 8.20 -11.76
CA ARG A 121 14.57 8.45 -10.48
C ARG A 121 15.63 7.37 -10.25
N ARG A 122 16.35 7.14 -11.33
CA ARG A 122 17.36 6.14 -11.61
C ARG A 122 18.71 6.84 -11.52
N ASP A 123 18.95 7.52 -10.40
CA ASP A 123 20.30 8.00 -10.08
C ASP A 123 21.23 6.83 -9.65
N VAL A 124 20.72 5.59 -9.72
CA VAL A 124 21.52 4.36 -9.74
C VAL A 124 21.34 3.68 -11.11
N ALA A 125 21.92 4.30 -12.13
CA ALA A 125 22.23 3.62 -13.38
C ALA A 125 23.26 2.50 -13.11
N ASN A 126 22.80 1.35 -12.60
CA ASN A 126 23.42 0.02 -12.79
C ASN A 126 22.73 -1.17 -12.08
N GLU A 127 21.59 -1.02 -11.38
CA GLU A 127 21.00 -2.15 -10.64
C GLU A 127 20.00 -2.96 -11.47
N THR A 128 20.46 -4.15 -11.87
CA THR A 128 19.77 -5.36 -12.34
C THR A 128 18.26 -5.25 -12.61
N LYS A 129 17.87 -5.39 -13.89
CA LYS A 129 16.48 -5.69 -14.29
C LYS A 129 15.97 -6.84 -13.41
N PHE A 130 14.78 -6.70 -12.83
CA PHE A 130 14.19 -7.77 -12.03
C PHE A 130 14.05 -9.01 -12.91
N HIS A 131 14.47 -10.16 -12.37
CA HIS A 131 14.33 -11.46 -13.01
C HIS A 131 13.62 -12.41 -12.07
N SER A 132 12.49 -12.95 -12.49
CA SER A 132 11.70 -13.94 -11.77
C SER A 132 12.32 -15.33 -11.82
N ARG A 133 13.19 -15.61 -12.80
CA ARG A 133 14.02 -16.81 -12.84
C ARG A 133 15.13 -16.74 -11.79
N ASP A 134 15.31 -17.83 -11.04
CA ASP A 134 16.35 -18.01 -10.03
C ASP A 134 17.50 -18.88 -10.53
N ASN A 135 17.19 -19.92 -11.29
CA ASN A 135 18.14 -20.91 -11.77
C ASN A 135 17.69 -21.49 -13.14
N GLU A 136 18.45 -22.39 -13.75
CA GLU A 136 18.11 -23.03 -15.03
C GLU A 136 17.52 -24.45 -14.87
N THR A 137 17.13 -24.85 -13.65
CA THR A 137 16.52 -26.16 -13.39
C THR A 137 15.15 -26.25 -14.07
N PRO A 138 14.93 -27.17 -15.01
CA PRO A 138 13.74 -27.17 -15.85
C PRO A 138 12.39 -27.17 -15.12
N ASN A 139 12.34 -27.70 -13.89
CA ASN A 139 11.11 -27.87 -13.12
C ASN A 139 11.02 -26.99 -11.86
N ASP A 140 12.04 -26.17 -11.55
CA ASP A 140 12.04 -25.30 -10.35
C ASP A 140 12.90 -24.05 -10.58
N TYR A 141 12.67 -23.39 -11.72
CA TYR A 141 13.47 -22.23 -12.13
C TYR A 141 12.92 -20.89 -11.61
N LEU A 142 11.69 -20.84 -11.09
CA LEU A 142 11.08 -19.59 -10.61
C LEU A 142 11.48 -19.28 -9.16
N LYS A 143 11.70 -18.00 -8.88
CA LYS A 143 11.85 -17.48 -7.52
C LYS A 143 10.57 -17.70 -6.73
N LYS A 144 10.69 -18.32 -5.55
CA LYS A 144 9.59 -18.53 -4.60
C LYS A 144 9.32 -17.25 -3.80
N ILE A 145 8.76 -16.25 -4.48
CA ILE A 145 8.40 -14.97 -3.89
C ILE A 145 6.93 -14.63 -4.14
N GLU A 146 6.41 -13.74 -3.31
CA GLU A 146 5.05 -13.20 -3.43
C GLU A 146 5.06 -11.87 -4.18
N TYR A 147 4.04 -11.66 -4.99
CA TYR A 147 3.80 -10.43 -5.73
C TYR A 147 2.47 -9.83 -5.30
N VAL A 148 2.38 -8.51 -5.36
CA VAL A 148 1.13 -7.77 -5.26
C VAL A 148 0.61 -7.54 -6.67
N ASN A 149 -0.63 -7.95 -6.91
CA ASN A 149 -1.33 -7.75 -8.18
C ASN A 149 -1.92 -6.33 -8.24
N VAL A 150 -1.05 -5.36 -8.54
CA VAL A 150 -1.40 -3.95 -8.65
C VAL A 150 -2.39 -3.71 -9.80
N GLY A 151 -2.28 -4.48 -10.88
CA GLY A 151 -3.25 -4.44 -11.99
C GLY A 151 -4.67 -4.70 -11.49
N TYR A 152 -4.86 -5.75 -10.70
CA TYR A 152 -6.15 -6.08 -10.12
C TYR A 152 -6.66 -5.02 -9.12
N LEU A 153 -5.80 -4.50 -8.24
CA LEU A 153 -6.17 -3.42 -7.31
C LEU A 153 -6.68 -2.18 -8.05
N ARG A 154 -5.98 -1.79 -9.12
CA ARG A 154 -6.32 -0.65 -9.97
C ARG A 154 -7.65 -0.84 -10.67
N GLU A 155 -7.79 -1.91 -11.45
CA GLU A 155 -8.96 -2.14 -12.28
C GLU A 155 -10.24 -2.32 -11.46
N LYS A 156 -10.12 -3.04 -10.34
CA LYS A 156 -11.31 -3.47 -9.61
C LYS A 156 -11.74 -2.52 -8.51
N TYR A 157 -10.81 -1.83 -7.87
CA TYR A 157 -11.09 -1.20 -6.57
C TYR A 157 -10.64 0.23 -6.40
N GLU A 158 -9.67 0.70 -7.19
CA GLU A 158 -9.17 2.06 -7.06
C GLU A 158 -10.29 3.10 -7.16
N GLY A 159 -11.13 3.01 -8.19
CA GLY A 159 -12.20 3.98 -8.40
C GLY A 159 -13.26 3.96 -7.28
N GLU A 160 -13.57 2.79 -6.72
CA GLU A 160 -14.49 2.65 -5.58
C GLU A 160 -13.88 3.28 -4.32
N MET A 161 -12.64 2.91 -4.01
CA MET A 161 -11.93 3.39 -2.82
C MET A 161 -11.68 4.90 -2.87
N VAL A 162 -11.25 5.46 -3.99
CA VAL A 162 -11.05 6.90 -4.13
C VAL A 162 -12.36 7.66 -3.89
N LYS A 163 -13.47 7.22 -4.50
CA LYS A 163 -14.79 7.82 -4.26
C LYS A 163 -15.20 7.75 -2.80
N GLN A 164 -14.92 6.62 -2.13
CA GLN A 164 -15.23 6.46 -0.72
C GLN A 164 -14.42 7.40 0.16
N LEU A 165 -13.10 7.51 -0.08
CA LEU A 165 -12.22 8.43 0.66
C LEU A 165 -12.62 9.88 0.43
N ASP A 166 -12.92 10.27 -0.81
CA ASP A 166 -13.42 11.62 -1.13
C ASP A 166 -14.79 11.89 -0.47
N GLY A 167 -15.65 10.86 -0.39
CA GLY A 167 -16.91 10.90 0.36
C GLY A 167 -16.71 11.07 1.87
N MET A 168 -15.70 10.45 2.47
CA MET A 168 -15.33 10.68 3.88
C MET A 168 -14.78 12.09 4.08
N MET A 169 -13.91 12.56 3.18
CA MET A 169 -13.34 13.91 3.23
C MET A 169 -14.40 15.01 3.11
N SER A 170 -15.43 14.83 2.29
CA SER A 170 -16.51 15.82 2.12
C SER A 170 -17.47 15.90 3.32
N LYS A 171 -17.56 14.85 4.14
CA LYS A 171 -18.43 14.80 5.33
C LYS A 171 -17.77 15.31 6.60
N ARG A 172 -16.47 15.60 6.57
CA ARG A 172 -15.70 15.98 7.76
C ARG A 172 -16.14 17.32 8.33
N VAL A 173 -16.16 17.43 9.65
CA VAL A 173 -16.35 18.71 10.36
C VAL A 173 -15.00 19.20 10.88
N CYS A 174 -14.14 18.28 11.33
CA CYS A 174 -12.81 18.57 11.84
C CYS A 174 -11.75 17.63 11.23
N ARG A 175 -10.46 17.90 11.51
CA ARG A 175 -9.35 17.10 11.00
C ARG A 175 -9.38 15.69 11.59
N GLU A 176 -9.72 15.60 12.86
CA GLU A 176 -9.73 14.38 13.66
C GLU A 176 -10.78 13.37 13.19
N ASP A 177 -11.79 13.81 12.43
CA ASP A 177 -12.76 12.95 11.75
C ASP A 177 -12.10 12.08 10.67
N LEU A 178 -10.97 12.52 10.11
CA LEU A 178 -10.22 11.82 9.08
C LEU A 178 -9.12 10.92 9.64
N VAL A 179 -8.95 10.89 10.96
CA VAL A 179 -7.97 10.06 11.65
C VAL A 179 -8.66 8.79 12.13
N PHE A 180 -8.14 7.64 11.76
CA PHE A 180 -8.70 6.33 12.06
C PHE A 180 -7.65 5.43 12.71
N GLY A 181 -8.12 4.51 13.54
CA GLY A 181 -7.35 3.29 13.80
C GLY A 181 -7.34 2.40 12.55
N ARG A 182 -6.29 1.59 12.33
CA ARG A 182 -6.21 0.67 11.19
C ARG A 182 -7.44 -0.25 11.07
N ASP A 183 -7.82 -0.91 12.17
CA ASP A 183 -8.96 -1.84 12.15
C ASP A 183 -10.30 -1.13 11.89
N GLU A 184 -10.47 0.06 12.47
CA GLU A 184 -11.61 0.94 12.24
C GLU A 184 -11.65 1.38 10.77
N PHE A 185 -10.53 1.82 10.22
CA PHE A 185 -10.42 2.23 8.81
C PHE A 185 -10.79 1.09 7.86
N CYS A 186 -10.21 -0.11 8.05
CA CYS A 186 -10.54 -1.28 7.22
C CYS A 186 -12.05 -1.61 7.30
N HIS A 187 -12.68 -1.37 8.45
CA HIS A 187 -14.11 -1.64 8.65
C HIS A 187 -14.99 -0.59 7.97
N GLU A 188 -14.73 0.70 8.22
CA GLU A 188 -15.47 1.82 7.62
C GLU A 188 -15.36 1.85 6.09
N THR A 189 -14.25 1.34 5.56
CA THR A 189 -14.03 1.19 4.12
C THR A 189 -14.59 -0.11 3.53
N GLY A 190 -15.15 -1.00 4.37
CA GLY A 190 -15.65 -2.31 3.93
C GLY A 190 -14.56 -3.29 3.50
N MET A 191 -13.28 -2.95 3.67
CA MET A 191 -12.14 -3.77 3.27
C MET A 191 -11.99 -5.05 4.09
N VAL A 192 -12.48 -5.07 5.34
CA VAL A 192 -12.47 -6.27 6.20
C VAL A 192 -13.14 -7.46 5.51
N ALA A 193 -14.23 -7.23 4.76
CA ALA A 193 -14.95 -8.30 4.05
C ALA A 193 -14.12 -8.96 2.94
N LYS A 194 -13.08 -8.27 2.43
CA LYS A 194 -12.18 -8.75 1.37
C LYS A 194 -10.92 -9.44 1.92
N GLY A 195 -10.74 -9.43 3.25
CA GLY A 195 -9.64 -10.11 3.94
C GLY A 195 -8.46 -9.18 4.30
N ARG A 196 -7.58 -9.69 5.16
CA ARG A 196 -6.47 -8.90 5.76
C ARG A 196 -5.44 -8.48 4.72
N GLU A 197 -5.07 -9.37 3.81
CA GLU A 197 -4.07 -9.08 2.77
C GLU A 197 -4.55 -8.00 1.82
N TYR A 198 -5.86 -8.02 1.50
CA TYR A 198 -6.49 -6.96 0.74
C TYR A 198 -6.38 -5.61 1.45
N CYS A 199 -6.75 -5.53 2.73
CA CYS A 199 -6.68 -4.25 3.46
C CYS A 199 -5.24 -3.73 3.50
N TRP A 200 -4.27 -4.59 3.82
CA TRP A 200 -2.85 -4.23 3.82
C TRP A 200 -2.38 -3.70 2.46
N ALA A 201 -2.67 -4.41 1.38
CA ALA A 201 -2.22 -4.00 0.06
C ALA A 201 -2.87 -2.68 -0.39
N MET A 202 -4.15 -2.49 -0.06
CA MET A 202 -4.87 -1.26 -0.37
C MET A 202 -4.40 -0.08 0.47
N GLU A 203 -4.08 -0.28 1.75
CA GLU A 203 -3.45 0.75 2.58
C GLU A 203 -2.13 1.24 1.96
N VAL A 204 -1.25 0.30 1.61
CA VAL A 204 0.03 0.63 0.97
C VAL A 204 -0.20 1.29 -0.38
N TYR A 205 -1.12 0.78 -1.19
CA TYR A 205 -1.46 1.35 -2.49
C TYR A 205 -1.97 2.79 -2.36
N MET A 206 -2.93 3.04 -1.48
CA MET A 206 -3.52 4.36 -1.29
C MET A 206 -2.54 5.36 -0.67
N SER A 207 -1.60 4.87 0.14
CA SER A 207 -0.60 5.72 0.78
C SER A 207 0.57 6.05 -0.14
N GLN A 208 1.19 5.04 -0.75
CA GLN A 208 2.43 5.19 -1.51
C GLN A 208 2.22 5.50 -2.99
N TYR A 209 1.11 5.04 -3.58
CA TYR A 209 0.88 5.16 -5.03
C TYR A 209 -0.17 6.22 -5.37
N LYS A 210 -1.16 6.42 -4.48
CA LYS A 210 -2.23 7.41 -4.71
C LYS A 210 -2.10 8.65 -3.85
N HIS A 211 -1.26 8.61 -2.82
CA HIS A 211 -1.07 9.74 -1.90
C HIS A 211 -2.41 10.28 -1.40
N LYS A 212 -3.35 9.38 -1.07
CA LYS A 212 -4.68 9.72 -0.53
C LYS A 212 -4.75 9.55 0.98
N ILE A 213 -3.89 8.69 1.53
CA ILE A 213 -3.81 8.46 2.98
C ILE A 213 -2.36 8.51 3.48
N THR A 214 -2.18 8.92 4.73
CA THR A 214 -0.93 8.76 5.48
C THR A 214 -1.12 7.65 6.50
N VAL A 215 -0.21 6.68 6.53
CA VAL A 215 -0.21 5.58 7.51
C VAL A 215 0.94 5.81 8.49
N ASP A 216 0.74 5.73 9.80
CA ASP A 216 1.82 5.68 10.80
C ASP A 216 1.49 4.63 11.86
N GLY A 217 2.22 3.51 11.80
CA GLY A 217 1.95 2.33 12.63
C GLY A 217 0.52 1.81 12.45
N GLU A 218 -0.31 2.05 13.46
CA GLU A 218 -1.71 1.63 13.58
C GLU A 218 -2.71 2.77 13.30
N VAL A 219 -2.21 3.94 12.91
CA VAL A 219 -3.02 5.14 12.65
C VAL A 219 -3.03 5.44 11.17
N ILE A 220 -4.20 5.77 10.64
CA ILE A 220 -4.41 6.12 9.24
C ILE A 220 -5.09 7.49 9.20
N PHE A 221 -4.56 8.41 8.41
CA PHE A 221 -5.16 9.70 8.13
C PHE A 221 -5.56 9.81 6.67
N ILE A 222 -6.79 10.23 6.42
CA ILE A 222 -7.30 10.50 5.06
C ILE A 222 -7.08 11.99 4.76
N GLY A 223 -6.22 12.32 3.81
CA GLY A 223 -5.89 13.72 3.51
C GLY A 223 -4.62 13.92 2.68
N GLY A 224 -4.08 12.82 2.14
CA GLY A 224 -2.88 12.82 1.32
C GLY A 224 -1.60 12.92 2.13
N GLU A 225 -0.59 13.65 1.63
CA GLU A 225 0.79 13.62 2.12
C GLU A 225 1.05 14.40 3.41
N GLU A 226 0.01 14.85 4.10
CA GLU A 226 0.18 15.58 5.35
C GLU A 226 0.77 14.68 6.42
N GLU A 227 1.76 15.21 7.15
CA GLU A 227 2.35 14.53 8.29
C GLU A 227 1.33 14.40 9.42
N LEU A 228 1.32 13.22 10.04
CA LEU A 228 0.50 12.95 11.23
C LEU A 228 1.09 13.69 12.42
N SER A 229 0.31 14.62 12.98
CA SER A 229 0.66 15.26 14.25
C SER A 229 0.59 14.26 15.40
N GLU A 230 1.22 14.58 16.52
CA GLU A 230 1.16 13.75 17.73
C GLU A 230 -0.27 13.65 18.29
N VAL A 231 -1.09 14.68 18.06
CA VAL A 231 -2.53 14.66 18.41
C VAL A 231 -3.26 13.65 17.52
N ASP A 232 -3.00 13.66 16.20
CA ASP A 232 -3.59 12.69 15.26
C ASP A 232 -3.24 11.25 15.70
N LYS A 233 -1.96 10.98 16.02
CA LYS A 233 -1.53 9.66 16.48
C LYS A 233 -2.25 9.23 17.76
N ALA A 234 -2.40 10.14 18.72
CA ALA A 234 -3.13 9.86 19.96
C ALA A 234 -4.61 9.57 19.72
N VAL A 235 -5.28 10.38 18.89
CA VAL A 235 -6.68 10.20 18.50
C VAL A 235 -6.88 8.85 17.82
N GLY A 236 -6.06 8.51 16.83
CA GLY A 236 -6.13 7.24 16.11
C GLY A 236 -5.92 6.04 17.02
N ALA A 237 -4.95 6.09 17.94
CA ALA A 237 -4.71 5.02 18.90
C ALA A 237 -5.90 4.81 19.85
N ILE A 238 -6.52 5.89 20.33
CA ILE A 238 -7.72 5.81 21.18
C ILE A 238 -8.91 5.25 20.41
N LYS A 239 -9.15 5.72 19.17
CA LYS A 239 -10.21 5.19 18.31
C LYS A 239 -10.04 3.70 18.05
N ASN A 240 -8.82 3.25 17.71
CA ASN A 240 -8.50 1.83 17.52
C ASN A 240 -8.81 1.00 18.79
N ALA A 241 -8.46 1.53 19.97
CA ALA A 241 -8.73 0.86 21.24
C ALA A 241 -10.22 0.77 21.56
N ILE A 242 -10.98 1.87 21.35
CA ILE A 242 -12.44 1.90 21.49
C ILE A 242 -13.05 0.84 20.58
N TYR A 243 -12.69 0.84 19.29
CA TYR A 243 -13.18 -0.11 18.30
C TYR A 243 -12.93 -1.57 18.70
N LYS A 244 -11.71 -1.90 19.14
CA LYS A 244 -11.34 -3.25 19.62
C LYS A 244 -12.14 -3.68 20.84
N LEU A 245 -12.42 -2.77 21.77
CA LEU A 245 -13.21 -3.08 22.98
C LEU A 245 -14.69 -3.32 22.63
N GLU A 246 -15.26 -2.48 21.76
CA GLU A 246 -16.64 -2.61 21.29
C GLU A 246 -16.87 -3.93 20.56
N ARG A 247 -15.94 -4.33 19.67
CA ARG A 247 -15.99 -5.62 18.96
C ARG A 247 -15.91 -6.84 19.89
N ARG A 248 -15.35 -6.68 21.10
CA ARG A 248 -15.29 -7.74 22.12
C ARG A 248 -16.52 -7.74 23.05
N GLY A 249 -17.49 -6.85 22.82
CA GLY A 249 -18.67 -6.72 23.69
C GLY A 249 -18.36 -6.22 25.09
N MET A 250 -17.23 -5.52 25.29
CA MET A 250 -16.84 -5.01 26.60
C MET A 250 -17.46 -3.63 26.85
N GLU A 251 -18.60 -3.59 27.53
CA GLU A 251 -19.15 -2.36 28.12
C GLU A 251 -18.61 -2.12 29.54
N ASP A 252 -17.32 -1.80 29.64
CA ASP A 252 -16.68 -1.48 30.91
C ASP A 252 -16.46 0.04 31.07
N GLY A 253 -16.25 0.51 32.31
CA GLY A 253 -15.85 1.88 32.62
C GLY A 253 -14.62 2.34 31.84
N ARG A 254 -13.77 1.41 31.38
CA ARG A 254 -12.64 1.70 30.47
C ARG A 254 -13.09 2.31 29.14
N LEU A 255 -14.15 1.78 28.53
CA LEU A 255 -14.67 2.28 27.25
C LEU A 255 -15.23 3.71 27.42
N ARG A 256 -15.98 3.94 28.51
CA ARG A 256 -16.47 5.29 28.86
C ARG A 256 -15.31 6.27 29.04
N ASN A 257 -14.26 5.87 29.75
CA ASN A 257 -13.08 6.71 29.96
C ASN A 257 -12.36 7.05 28.64
N LEU A 258 -12.21 6.08 27.74
CA LEU A 258 -11.60 6.30 26.43
C LEU A 258 -12.44 7.24 25.55
N ARG A 259 -13.78 7.12 25.57
CA ARG A 259 -14.67 8.04 24.84
C ARG A 259 -14.54 9.47 25.38
N VAL A 260 -14.59 9.66 26.71
CA VAL A 260 -14.39 10.99 27.33
C VAL A 260 -13.02 11.56 26.98
N LEU A 261 -11.98 10.72 26.94
CA LEU A 261 -10.64 11.14 26.55
C LEU A 261 -10.59 11.59 25.08
N LYS A 262 -11.23 10.84 24.17
CA LYS A 262 -11.32 11.20 22.75
C LYS A 262 -11.97 12.58 22.56
N GLU A 263 -13.13 12.82 23.19
CA GLU A 263 -13.83 14.12 23.08
C GLU A 263 -12.99 15.27 23.64
N LYS A 264 -12.29 15.05 24.76
CA LYS A 264 -11.39 16.02 25.37
C LYS A 264 -10.20 16.38 24.48
N LEU A 265 -9.64 15.38 23.80
CA LEU A 265 -8.55 15.56 22.83
C LEU A 265 -9.00 16.41 21.65
N ILE A 266 -10.14 16.08 21.05
CA ILE A 266 -10.72 16.80 19.92
C ILE A 266 -11.07 18.25 20.29
N ALA A 267 -11.52 18.50 21.52
CA ALA A 267 -11.84 19.84 22.02
C ALA A 267 -10.60 20.76 22.21
N GLY A 268 -9.40 20.35 21.77
CA GLY A 268 -8.20 21.16 21.84
C GLY A 268 -7.66 21.30 23.26
N MET A 269 -7.78 20.27 24.09
CA MET A 269 -7.19 20.28 25.42
C MET A 269 -5.68 20.52 25.37
N ASP A 270 -5.17 21.27 26.35
CA ASP A 270 -3.73 21.44 26.59
C ASP A 270 -3.01 20.09 26.55
N ASN A 271 -2.00 19.98 25.67
CA ASN A 271 -1.18 18.80 25.46
C ASN A 271 -0.71 18.19 26.78
N ARG A 272 -0.41 19.02 27.80
CA ARG A 272 0.03 18.52 29.10
C ARG A 272 -1.01 17.63 29.80
N ARG A 273 -2.29 17.99 29.71
CA ARG A 273 -3.39 17.17 30.24
C ARG A 273 -3.68 15.96 29.36
N VAL A 274 -3.49 16.09 28.05
CA VAL A 274 -3.56 14.95 27.12
C VAL A 274 -2.54 13.88 27.51
N PHE A 275 -1.30 14.27 27.80
CA PHE A 275 -0.24 13.36 28.26
C PHE A 275 -0.62 12.63 29.56
N GLU A 276 -1.16 13.34 30.55
CA GLU A 276 -1.58 12.72 31.81
C GLU A 276 -2.70 11.69 31.59
N LEU A 277 -3.66 12.00 30.71
CA LEU A 277 -4.77 11.11 30.43
C LEU A 277 -4.35 9.89 29.60
N LEU A 278 -3.47 10.05 28.61
CA LEU A 278 -2.86 8.93 27.89
C LEU A 278 -2.07 8.03 28.83
N ARG A 279 -1.35 8.61 29.80
CA ARG A 279 -0.64 7.87 30.83
C ARG A 279 -1.60 7.08 31.74
N GLN A 280 -2.74 7.66 32.11
CA GLN A 280 -3.79 6.97 32.88
C GLN A 280 -4.46 5.87 32.04
N ALA A 281 -4.67 6.09 30.74
CA ALA A 281 -5.27 5.13 29.82
C ALA A 281 -4.31 4.01 29.36
N ARG A 282 -3.00 4.14 29.63
CA ARG A 282 -1.95 3.21 29.17
C ARG A 282 -2.25 1.75 29.52
N GLY A 283 -2.80 1.48 30.70
CA GLY A 283 -3.17 0.12 31.09
C GLY A 283 -4.25 -0.49 30.18
N ALA A 284 -5.26 0.30 29.83
CA ALA A 284 -6.32 -0.11 28.91
C ALA A 284 -5.75 -0.29 27.48
N LEU A 285 -4.95 0.66 26.99
CA LEU A 285 -4.33 0.62 25.66
C LEU A 285 -3.37 -0.57 25.48
N LYS A 286 -2.59 -0.90 26.51
CA LYS A 286 -1.72 -2.10 26.52
C LYS A 286 -2.52 -3.40 26.47
N SER A 287 -3.62 -3.48 27.22
CA SER A 287 -4.44 -4.70 27.29
C SER A 287 -5.11 -5.08 25.96
N VAL A 288 -5.24 -4.13 25.03
CA VAL A 288 -5.82 -4.35 23.70
C VAL A 288 -4.78 -4.40 22.59
N GLY A 289 -3.48 -4.39 22.93
CA GLY A 289 -2.39 -4.45 21.95
C GLY A 289 -2.30 -3.22 21.04
N GLY A 290 -2.88 -2.08 21.45
CA GLY A 290 -2.96 -0.88 20.60
C GLY A 290 -1.79 0.08 20.75
N TRP A 291 -1.17 0.15 21.94
CA TRP A 291 -0.09 1.11 22.22
C TRP A 291 0.73 0.69 23.44
N ASP A 292 2.06 0.55 23.30
CA ASP A 292 2.95 0.15 24.41
C ASP A 292 3.64 1.36 25.10
N GLY A 293 3.58 2.52 24.46
CA GLY A 293 4.13 3.79 24.90
C GLY A 293 5.67 3.84 24.91
N ARG A 294 6.37 2.93 24.22
CA ARG A 294 7.84 2.95 24.10
C ARG A 294 8.34 3.88 23.00
N ASP A 295 7.55 4.11 21.97
CA ASP A 295 7.90 5.06 20.88
C ASP A 295 7.76 6.53 21.32
N TRP A 296 7.07 6.78 22.44
CA TRP A 296 6.95 8.06 23.11
C TRP A 296 8.04 8.24 24.17
N ASN A 297 9.31 8.23 23.75
CA ASN A 297 10.41 8.66 24.60
C ASN A 297 10.38 10.19 24.68
N GLY A 298 9.81 10.74 25.75
CA GLY A 298 9.69 12.18 26.03
C GLY A 298 11.00 12.99 26.12
N ARG A 299 12.08 12.56 25.48
CA ARG A 299 13.35 13.27 25.31
C ARG A 299 13.37 14.20 24.09
N SER A 300 12.54 14.00 23.07
CA SER A 300 12.43 14.94 21.93
C SER A 300 11.63 16.20 22.26
N TRP A 301 10.92 16.22 23.41
CA TRP A 301 10.11 17.34 23.86
C TRP A 301 10.94 18.28 24.73
N ASN A 302 11.84 19.05 24.11
CA ASN A 302 12.51 20.12 24.82
C ASN A 302 11.52 21.27 25.03
N ARG A 303 11.44 21.76 26.27
CA ARG A 303 10.50 22.78 26.79
C ARG A 303 10.51 24.13 26.03
N ARG A 304 11.33 24.29 24.99
CA ARG A 304 11.60 25.55 24.28
C ARG A 304 10.82 25.74 22.98
N ASP A 305 10.26 24.69 22.38
CA ASP A 305 9.55 24.82 21.09
C ASP A 305 8.07 25.24 21.25
N TRP A 306 7.67 25.59 22.47
CA TRP A 306 6.27 25.79 22.88
C TRP A 306 5.91 27.25 23.20
N ASN A 307 6.62 28.22 22.63
CA ASN A 307 6.18 29.62 22.68
C ASN A 307 5.34 29.99 21.45
N GLY A 308 4.04 29.73 21.57
CA GLY A 308 2.96 30.57 21.06
C GLY A 308 2.98 30.96 19.58
N ARG A 309 2.27 30.17 18.75
CA ARG A 309 1.46 30.76 17.67
C ARG A 309 0.07 30.14 17.71
N SER A 310 -0.88 30.98 18.13
CA SER A 310 -2.31 30.72 18.00
C SER A 310 -2.65 30.57 16.52
N TRP A 311 -3.10 29.40 16.10
CA TRP A 311 -3.85 29.25 14.85
C TRP A 311 -5.32 29.54 15.15
N ILE A 312 -5.61 30.82 15.36
CA ILE A 312 -6.91 31.37 15.02
C ILE A 312 -6.67 32.16 13.74
N LYS A 313 -7.11 31.62 12.60
CA LYS A 313 -7.47 32.45 11.44
C LYS A 313 -8.76 31.90 10.83
N THR A 314 -9.75 32.79 10.85
CA THR A 314 -10.90 32.99 9.95
C THR A 314 -11.06 32.03 8.78
#